data_AF-A0A1I0JNE5-F1
#
_entry.id   AF-A0A1I0JNE5-F1
#
_cell.length_a   1.000
_cell.length_b   1.000
_cell.length_c   1.000
_cell.angle_alpha   90.00
_cell.angle_beta   90.00
_cell.angle_gamma   90.00
#
_symmetry.space_group_name_H-M   'P 1'
#
loop_
_entity.id
_entity.type
_entity.pdbx_description
1 polymer ?
#
loop_
_entity_poly.entity_id
_entity_poly.type
_entity_poly.pdbx_seq_one_letter_code
_entity_poly.pdbx_strand_id
1 'polypeptide(L)'
;MAAACRADPALATTYVEAWRDELLPLAGTSAEDLVAEMLAAGDAYRLTGLADRLAGRPVLLVGAGLDTVAPPEVHHLPLVEAYAAQPGSLLEHHVLDTDHALADQRVALARTLIGFLDRRLG
;
A
#
# COMPACT_ATOMS: atom_id res chain seq x y z
N MET A 1 -1.34 0.48 -9.62
CA MET A 1 -0.80 1.65 -10.35
C MET A 1 -0.36 1.31 -11.78
N ALA A 2 0.62 0.43 -12.01
CA ALA A 2 1.07 0.10 -13.38
C ALA A 2 -0.07 -0.31 -14.33
N ALA A 3 -0.98 -1.19 -13.87
CA ALA A 3 -2.16 -1.57 -14.65
C ALA A 3 -3.09 -0.37 -14.94
N ALA A 4 -3.25 0.56 -14.00
CA ALA A 4 -4.06 1.76 -14.20
C ALA A 4 -3.39 2.72 -15.21
N CYS A 5 -2.07 2.93 -15.13
CA CYS A 5 -1.33 3.73 -16.11
C CYS A 5 -1.33 3.11 -17.51
N ARG A 6 -1.38 1.78 -17.63
CA ARG A 6 -1.55 1.12 -18.93
C ARG A 6 -2.96 1.28 -19.50
N ALA A 7 -3.97 1.36 -18.64
CA ALA A 7 -5.36 1.60 -19.04
C ALA A 7 -5.61 3.08 -19.38
N ASP A 8 -4.94 3.99 -18.67
CA ASP A 8 -4.94 5.43 -18.93
C ASP A 8 -3.50 5.98 -18.93
N PRO A 9 -2.88 6.12 -20.13
CA PRO A 9 -1.53 6.63 -20.26
C PRO A 9 -1.34 8.05 -19.70
N ALA A 10 -2.40 8.86 -19.55
CA ALA A 10 -2.28 10.19 -18.97
C ALA A 10 -1.87 10.15 -17.49
N LEU A 11 -2.25 9.09 -16.77
CA LEU A 11 -1.84 8.90 -15.37
C LEU A 11 -0.33 8.74 -15.22
N ALA A 12 0.35 8.17 -16.21
CA ALA A 12 1.81 8.06 -16.17
C ALA A 12 2.46 9.45 -16.14
N THR A 13 1.94 10.40 -16.93
CA THR A 13 2.39 11.80 -16.90
C THR A 13 2.13 12.44 -15.54
N THR A 14 0.95 12.22 -14.95
CA THR A 14 0.63 12.72 -13.61
C THR A 14 1.61 12.21 -12.55
N TYR A 15 2.02 10.94 -12.60
CA TYR A 15 3.03 10.42 -11.68
C TYR A 15 4.42 11.02 -11.91
N VAL A 16 4.83 11.21 -13.17
CA VAL A 16 6.10 11.89 -13.49
C VAL A 16 6.10 13.31 -12.91
N GLU A 17 5.01 14.05 -13.07
CA GLU A 17 4.88 15.41 -12.55
C GLU A 17 4.91 15.44 -11.02
N ALA A 18 4.12 14.58 -10.36
CA ALA A 18 4.07 14.50 -8.91
C ALA A 18 5.43 14.16 -8.29
N TRP A 19 6.17 13.21 -8.88
CA TRP A 19 7.45 12.77 -8.33
C TRP A 19 8.63 13.70 -8.66
N ARG A 20 8.51 14.59 -9.66
CA ARG A 20 9.64 15.43 -10.11
C ARG A 20 10.29 16.21 -8.97
N ASP A 21 9.48 16.81 -8.10
CA ASP A 21 9.99 17.62 -6.99
C ASP A 21 10.30 16.78 -5.74
N GLU A 22 9.70 15.60 -5.60
CA GLU A 22 9.92 14.68 -4.47
C GLU A 22 11.26 13.93 -4.57
N LEU A 23 11.77 13.71 -5.79
CA LEU A 23 12.97 12.91 -6.04
C LEU A 23 14.26 13.72 -6.08
N LEU A 24 14.22 15.04 -5.87
CA LEU A 24 15.41 15.91 -5.86
C LEU A 24 16.59 15.37 -5.01
N PRO A 25 16.39 14.69 -3.86
CA PRO A 25 17.48 14.14 -3.07
C PRO A 25 18.09 12.84 -3.63
N LEU A 26 17.46 12.18 -4.61
CA LEU A 26 17.90 10.88 -5.12
C LEU A 26 18.92 11.03 -6.25
N ALA A 27 19.97 10.23 -6.21
CA ALA A 27 20.96 10.12 -7.28
C ALA A 27 20.74 8.84 -8.09
N GLY A 28 20.92 8.92 -9.41
CA GLY A 28 20.89 7.74 -10.30
C GLY A 28 19.50 7.33 -10.78
N THR A 29 18.48 8.16 -10.59
CA THR A 29 17.13 7.96 -11.13
C THR A 29 16.47 9.30 -11.43
N SER A 30 15.42 9.27 -12.23
CA SER A 30 14.48 10.37 -12.44
C SER A 30 13.04 9.92 -12.20
N ALA A 31 12.09 10.86 -12.19
CA ALA A 31 10.67 10.52 -12.11
C ALA A 31 10.25 9.66 -13.31
N GLU A 32 10.75 10.00 -14.50
CA GLU A 32 10.56 9.26 -15.74
C GLU A 32 11.10 7.84 -15.62
N ASP A 33 12.31 7.65 -15.08
CA ASP A 33 12.89 6.33 -14.88
C ASP A 33 12.05 5.47 -13.92
N LEU A 34 11.60 6.05 -12.80
CA LEU A 34 10.79 5.33 -11.82
C LEU A 34 9.39 4.97 -12.36
N VAL A 35 8.76 5.85 -13.14
CA VAL A 35 7.48 5.54 -13.79
C VAL A 35 7.67 4.46 -14.87
N ALA A 36 8.75 4.52 -15.65
CA ALA A 36 9.08 3.48 -16.62
C ALA A 36 9.31 2.12 -15.93
N GLU A 37 10.05 2.10 -14.82
CA GLU A 37 10.24 0.89 -14.01
C GLU A 37 8.91 0.38 -13.46
N MET A 38 8.08 1.25 -12.88
CA MET A 38 6.75 0.90 -12.39
C MET A 38 5.91 0.23 -13.48
N LEU A 39 5.93 0.76 -14.71
CA LEU A 39 5.18 0.19 -15.83
C LEU A 39 5.71 -1.18 -16.26
N ALA A 40 7.03 -1.36 -16.29
CA ALA A 40 7.70 -2.56 -16.74
C ALA A 40 7.63 -3.70 -15.70
N ALA A 41 7.88 -3.41 -14.43
CA ALA A 41 7.99 -4.39 -13.36
C ALA A 41 6.75 -4.46 -12.45
N GLY A 42 5.79 -3.56 -12.61
CA GLY A 42 4.70 -3.37 -11.68
C GLY A 42 3.82 -4.59 -11.42
N ASP A 43 3.69 -5.52 -12.38
CA ASP A 43 2.96 -6.77 -12.16
C ASP A 43 3.72 -7.74 -11.25
N ALA A 44 5.05 -7.79 -11.35
CA ALA A 44 5.90 -8.58 -10.48
C ALA A 44 5.97 -8.00 -9.05
N TYR A 45 5.79 -6.68 -8.92
CA TYR A 45 5.82 -5.97 -7.63
C TYR A 45 4.45 -5.85 -6.94
N ARG A 46 3.38 -6.45 -7.49
CA ARG A 46 2.04 -6.35 -6.89
C ARG A 46 2.01 -7.06 -5.54
N LEU A 47 1.77 -6.28 -4.48
CA LEU A 47 1.62 -6.83 -3.13
C LEU A 47 0.45 -7.81 -3.01
N THR A 48 -0.61 -7.67 -3.81
CA THR A 48 -1.69 -8.68 -3.89
C THR A 48 -1.18 -10.07 -4.26
N GLY A 49 -0.10 -10.17 -5.04
CA GLY A 49 0.53 -11.43 -5.42
C GLY A 49 1.27 -12.15 -4.28
N LEU A 50 1.38 -11.52 -3.11
CA LEU A 50 1.95 -12.16 -1.91
C LEU A 50 0.91 -12.92 -1.09
N ALA A 51 -0.38 -12.83 -1.42
CA ALA A 51 -1.47 -13.42 -0.65
C ALA A 51 -1.24 -14.91 -0.35
N ASP A 52 -0.99 -15.73 -1.37
CA ASP A 52 -0.73 -17.17 -1.22
C ASP A 52 0.48 -17.45 -0.32
N ARG A 53 1.53 -16.62 -0.41
CA ARG A 53 2.77 -16.78 0.38
C ARG A 53 2.59 -16.39 1.85
N LEU A 54 1.57 -15.59 2.14
CA LEU A 54 1.21 -15.14 3.49
C LEU A 54 0.01 -15.90 4.05
N ALA A 55 -0.57 -16.83 3.30
CA ALA A 55 -1.63 -17.70 3.78
C ALA A 55 -1.20 -18.46 5.03
N GLY A 56 -2.08 -18.52 6.04
CA GLY A 56 -1.78 -19.11 7.35
C GLY A 56 -0.82 -18.31 8.24
N ARG A 57 -0.31 -17.16 7.79
CA ARG A 57 0.51 -16.26 8.62
C ARG A 57 -0.35 -15.10 9.13
N PRO A 58 -0.19 -14.68 10.40
CA PRO A 58 -0.81 -13.46 10.88
C PRO A 58 -0.32 -12.25 10.08
N VAL A 59 -1.26 -11.47 9.52
CA VAL A 59 -0.98 -10.22 8.82
C VAL A 59 -1.87 -9.14 9.40
N LEU A 60 -1.30 -7.98 9.67
CA LEU A 60 -2.04 -6.76 10.03
C LEU A 60 -1.87 -5.74 8.90
N LEU A 61 -2.99 -5.25 8.36
CA LEU A 61 -3.01 -4.12 7.45
C LEU A 61 -3.68 -2.91 8.14
N VAL A 62 -3.06 -1.74 8.10
CA VAL A 62 -3.66 -0.50 8.61
C VAL A 62 -3.66 0.54 7.49
N GLY A 63 -4.82 1.13 7.23
CA GLY A 63 -5.01 2.23 6.28
C GLY A 63 -5.58 3.47 6.97
N ALA A 64 -5.60 4.57 6.24
CA ALA A 64 -6.13 5.86 6.67
C ALA A 64 -7.25 6.32 5.72
N GLY A 65 -8.44 6.57 6.25
CA GLY A 65 -9.67 6.78 5.49
C GLY A 65 -9.73 8.11 4.74
N LEU A 66 -8.97 9.12 5.18
CA LEU A 66 -8.88 10.44 4.55
C LEU A 66 -7.55 10.60 3.78
N ASP A 67 -6.86 9.50 3.52
CA ASP A 67 -5.59 9.47 2.82
C ASP A 67 -5.79 9.82 1.33
N THR A 68 -5.28 10.98 0.92
CA THR A 68 -5.29 11.44 -0.47
C THR A 68 -4.00 11.11 -1.23
N VAL A 69 -2.97 10.61 -0.53
CA VAL A 69 -1.67 10.23 -1.10
C VAL A 69 -1.67 8.76 -1.51
N ALA A 70 -2.19 7.89 -0.65
CA ALA A 70 -2.38 6.47 -0.91
C ALA A 70 -3.83 6.04 -0.58
N PRO A 71 -4.83 6.45 -1.40
CA PRO A 71 -6.23 6.19 -1.14
C PRO A 71 -6.54 4.72 -0.83
N PRO A 72 -7.31 4.40 0.23
CA PRO A 72 -7.59 3.04 0.63
C PRO A 72 -8.18 2.17 -0.48
N GLU A 73 -9.02 2.74 -1.35
CA GLU A 73 -9.68 2.05 -2.46
C GLU A 73 -8.67 1.51 -3.48
N VAL A 74 -7.51 2.17 -3.60
CA VAL A 74 -6.46 1.81 -4.56
C VAL A 74 -5.37 0.97 -3.90
N HIS A 75 -5.01 1.28 -2.65
CA HIS A 75 -3.79 0.75 -2.01
C HIS A 75 -4.05 -0.24 -0.87
N HIS A 76 -5.21 -0.18 -0.21
CA HIS A 76 -5.52 -0.99 0.97
C HIS A 76 -6.57 -2.07 0.69
N LEU A 77 -7.76 -1.68 0.24
CA LEU A 77 -8.89 -2.60 0.04
C LEU A 77 -8.57 -3.74 -0.94
N PRO A 78 -7.85 -3.55 -2.04
CA PRO A 78 -7.45 -4.67 -2.91
C PRO A 78 -6.55 -5.70 -2.21
N LEU A 79 -5.72 -5.28 -1.24
CA LEU A 79 -4.91 -6.20 -0.44
C LEU A 79 -5.78 -6.97 0.55
N VAL A 80 -6.74 -6.28 1.19
CA VAL A 80 -7.69 -6.91 2.10
C VAL A 80 -8.47 -8.01 1.38
N GLU A 81 -9.02 -7.73 0.20
CA GLU A 81 -9.74 -8.72 -0.61
C GLU A 81 -8.85 -9.92 -0.97
N ALA A 82 -7.66 -9.65 -1.54
CA ALA A 82 -6.74 -10.71 -1.95
C ALA A 82 -6.28 -11.61 -0.78
N TYR A 83 -6.04 -11.02 0.38
CA TYR A 83 -5.50 -11.75 1.55
C TYR A 83 -6.62 -12.44 2.34
N ALA A 84 -7.81 -11.86 2.42
CA ALA A 84 -8.97 -12.49 3.06
C ALA A 84 -9.50 -13.69 2.26
N ALA A 85 -9.34 -13.69 0.93
CA ALA A 85 -9.73 -14.80 0.07
C ALA A 85 -8.87 -16.06 0.27
N GLN A 86 -7.74 -15.97 0.96
CA GLN A 86 -6.83 -17.10 1.16
C GLN A 86 -7.38 -18.12 2.17
N PRO A 87 -7.33 -19.43 1.89
CA PRO A 87 -7.68 -20.46 2.87
C PRO A 87 -6.83 -20.33 4.14
N GLY A 88 -7.48 -20.30 5.30
CA GLY A 88 -6.78 -20.15 6.58
C GLY A 88 -6.16 -18.76 6.79
N SER A 89 -6.65 -17.73 6.10
CA SER A 89 -6.23 -16.36 6.32
C SER A 89 -6.37 -15.96 7.79
N LEU A 90 -5.30 -15.37 8.33
CA LEU A 90 -5.25 -14.79 9.67
C LEU A 90 -5.15 -13.27 9.60
N LEU A 91 -5.65 -12.69 8.49
CA LEU A 91 -5.66 -11.25 8.25
C LEU A 91 -6.49 -10.53 9.31
N GLU A 92 -5.91 -9.45 9.85
CA GLU A 92 -6.61 -8.39 10.56
C GLU A 92 -6.38 -7.09 9.77
N HIS A 93 -7.41 -6.26 9.62
CA HIS A 93 -7.24 -4.96 8.99
C HIS A 93 -8.07 -3.87 9.64
N HIS A 94 -7.57 -2.64 9.59
CA HIS A 94 -8.21 -1.45 10.14
C HIS A 94 -8.04 -0.27 9.18
N VAL A 95 -9.07 0.54 9.04
CA VAL A 95 -8.99 1.85 8.38
C VAL A 95 -9.33 2.90 9.43
N LEU A 96 -8.36 3.74 9.79
CA LEU A 96 -8.53 4.80 10.78
C LEU A 96 -9.04 6.07 10.09
N ASP A 97 -9.98 6.79 10.72
CA ASP A 97 -10.52 8.05 10.19
C ASP A 97 -9.52 9.20 10.39
N THR A 98 -8.49 9.23 9.55
CA THR A 98 -7.37 10.18 9.58
C THR A 98 -6.72 10.29 8.21
N ASP A 99 -5.81 11.25 8.05
CA ASP A 99 -5.01 11.47 6.85
C ASP A 99 -3.82 10.49 6.74
N HIS A 100 -3.06 10.63 5.64
CA HIS A 100 -1.89 9.81 5.32
C HIS A 100 -0.87 9.69 6.47
N ALA A 101 -0.73 10.72 7.29
CA ALA A 101 0.30 10.76 8.32
C ALA A 101 -0.10 9.98 9.60
N LEU A 102 -1.40 9.70 9.77
CA LEU A 102 -1.98 9.10 10.97
C LEU A 102 -1.60 9.82 12.28
N ALA A 103 -1.19 11.08 12.20
CA ALA A 103 -0.45 11.75 13.27
C ALA A 103 -1.32 12.01 14.51
N ASP A 104 -2.59 12.34 14.30
CA ASP A 104 -3.60 12.51 15.34
C ASP A 104 -4.10 11.17 15.92
N GLN A 105 -3.96 10.08 15.17
CA GLN A 105 -4.33 8.72 15.57
C GLN A 105 -3.15 7.85 16.04
N ARG A 106 -1.95 8.41 16.24
CA ARG A 106 -0.74 7.65 16.62
C ARG A 106 -0.90 6.73 17.84
N VAL A 107 -1.71 7.15 18.83
CA VAL A 107 -1.99 6.33 20.02
C VAL A 107 -2.90 5.16 19.68
N ALA A 108 -3.92 5.38 18.85
CA ALA A 108 -4.79 4.32 18.37
C ALA A 108 -3.99 3.31 17.52
N LEU A 109 -3.17 3.79 16.59
CA LEU A 109 -2.26 2.96 15.79
C LEU A 109 -1.34 2.10 16.67
N ALA A 110 -0.70 2.69 17.68
CA ALA A 110 0.17 1.95 18.60
C ALA A 110 -0.58 0.85 19.37
N ARG A 111 -1.79 1.14 19.85
CA ARG A 111 -2.64 0.15 20.54
C ARG A 111 -3.06 -0.99 19.62
N THR A 112 -3.43 -0.69 18.37
CA THR A 112 -3.77 -1.69 17.36
C THR A 112 -2.60 -2.62 17.10
N LEU A 113 -1.39 -2.08 16.92
CA LEU A 113 -0.16 -2.85 16.73
C LEU A 113 0.15 -3.75 17.92
N ILE A 114 0.16 -3.20 19.15
CA ILE A 114 0.44 -3.96 20.37
C ILE A 114 -0.58 -5.09 20.55
N GLY A 115 -1.88 -4.77 20.44
CA GLY A 115 -2.93 -5.77 20.60
C GLY A 115 -2.86 -6.89 19.55
N PHE A 116 -2.48 -6.58 18.32
CA PHE A 116 -2.24 -7.60 17.30
C PHE A 116 -1.05 -8.50 17.68
N LEU A 117 0.08 -7.92 18.10
CA LEU A 117 1.26 -8.69 18.48
C LEU A 117 0.97 -9.59 19.70
N ASP A 118 0.30 -9.07 20.72
CA ASP A 118 -0.07 -9.84 21.92
C ASP A 118 -0.93 -11.07 21.58
N ARG A 119 -1.85 -10.96 20.62
CA ARG A 119 -2.71 -12.08 20.19
C ARG A 119 -2.01 -13.10 19.30
N ARG A 120 -0.91 -12.73 18.63
CA ARG A 120 -0.29 -13.52 17.56
C ARG A 120 1.11 -14.05 17.91
N LEU A 121 1.78 -13.43 18.87
CA LEU A 121 3.14 -13.76 19.31
C LEU A 121 3.25 -14.04 20.81
N GLY A 122 2.21 -13.72 21.60
CA GLY A 122 2.08 -14.15 22.99
C GLY A 122 1.54 -15.57 23.10
#